data_AF-A0A829H7M4-F1
#
_entry.id   AF-A0A829H7M4-F1
#
_cell.length_a   1.000
_cell.length_b   1.000
_cell.length_c   1.000
_cell.angle_alpha   90.00
_cell.angle_beta   90.00
_cell.angle_gamma   90.00
#
_symmetry.space_group_name_H-M   'P 1'
#
loop_
_entity.id
_entity.type
_entity.pdbx_description
1 polymer ?
#
loop_
_entity_poly.entity_id
_entity_poly.type
_entity_poly.pdbx_seq_one_letter_code
_entity_poly.pdbx_strand_id
1 'polypeptide(L)'
;DFTSGDSTNPNDYSWSLIKGADGADGKEGVPGKPGADGKTSYFHIAYADSGDGNTNFSLDTPGSRKYIGSYTDFTQADSTNPALYSWQLVQGPKGDTGSQGYRGPQGPQGPQGPQGVPGSKDVPYTYIQLGTPQNPKKGDLWWHGETLNDATALQYYNGSTWMDQSISQAVLSIKKLQSIELDSATINSPDINAPFSRTALSDANKGKFSSGNTSMQYGHLNITGNVENDQGRADGHMLISDLGPSGFISRERTPDNAGDVQYANLQGGKLNLSTLISDENAGTKKYVFSTFKSTDNVTYFYSNTTPYHNIDFSSGYIYYTRRGNLVTVNFDLYAIANQYQYLRLAEIRPGYQPYLKNKIVCACPSFSYAGESTTMYSSTPSGGTVGWYAIISRGQGGYAGSVTYLTQDDYPTGDSFFD
;
A
#
# COMPACT_ATOMS: atom_id res chain seq x y z
N ASP A 1 11.63 -60.18 9.57
CA ASP A 1 10.62 -61.23 9.89
C ASP A 1 9.66 -61.32 8.69
N PHE A 2 8.74 -62.29 8.65
CA PHE A 2 7.68 -62.36 7.63
C PHE A 2 6.31 -62.24 8.29
N THR A 3 6.04 -61.08 8.92
CA THR A 3 4.71 -60.72 9.40
C THR A 3 4.24 -59.45 8.68
N SER A 4 2.93 -59.24 8.56
CA SER A 4 2.38 -58.15 7.73
C SER A 4 2.36 -56.78 8.43
N GLY A 5 3.16 -56.59 9.48
CA GLY A 5 3.30 -55.31 10.18
C GLY A 5 4.72 -55.12 10.70
N ASP A 6 5.14 -53.86 10.79
CA ASP A 6 6.47 -53.49 11.31
C ASP A 6 6.61 -53.90 12.79
N SER A 7 7.78 -54.44 13.16
CA SER A 7 8.05 -54.85 14.54
C SER A 7 8.04 -53.64 15.49
N THR A 8 7.33 -53.72 16.60
CA THR A 8 7.37 -52.71 17.66
C THR A 8 8.52 -52.94 18.65
N ASN A 9 9.38 -53.93 18.43
CA ASN A 9 10.53 -54.25 19.27
C ASN A 9 11.81 -53.59 18.71
N PRO A 10 12.43 -52.63 19.41
CA PRO A 10 13.58 -51.88 18.90
C PRO A 10 14.82 -52.72 18.60
N ASN A 11 14.95 -53.91 19.20
CA ASN A 11 16.09 -54.80 18.99
C ASN A 11 16.04 -55.56 17.64
N ASP A 12 14.91 -55.50 16.94
CA ASP A 12 14.75 -56.13 15.62
C ASP A 12 15.30 -55.23 14.48
N TYR A 13 15.78 -54.02 14.82
CA TYR A 13 16.39 -53.06 13.91
C TYR A 13 17.90 -52.91 14.17
N SER A 14 18.69 -52.81 13.10
CA SER A 14 20.10 -52.42 13.20
C SER A 14 20.23 -50.90 13.21
N TRP A 15 20.48 -50.32 14.39
CA TRP A 15 20.70 -48.89 14.57
C TRP A 15 22.15 -48.50 14.23
N SER A 16 22.32 -47.39 13.51
CA SER A 16 23.62 -46.76 13.29
C SER A 16 23.55 -45.31 13.75
N LEU A 17 24.42 -44.92 14.70
CA LEU A 17 24.56 -43.53 15.11
C LEU A 17 25.39 -42.78 14.05
N ILE A 18 24.74 -42.00 13.19
CA ILE A 18 25.45 -41.10 12.28
C ILE A 18 25.57 -39.73 12.95
N LYS A 19 26.74 -39.49 13.54
CA LYS A 19 27.13 -38.18 14.06
C LYS A 19 27.97 -37.50 12.99
N GLY A 20 27.48 -36.41 12.41
CA GLY A 20 28.34 -35.50 11.67
C GLY A 20 29.44 -35.01 12.62
N ALA A 21 30.70 -35.12 12.20
CA ALA A 21 31.72 -34.27 12.79
C ALA A 21 31.28 -32.80 12.59
N ASP A 22 31.73 -31.90 13.46
CA ASP A 22 31.56 -30.44 13.34
C ASP A 22 30.35 -29.88 14.11
N GLY A 23 30.38 -30.08 15.43
CA GLY A 23 29.58 -29.30 16.40
C GLY A 23 30.46 -28.40 17.27
N ALA A 24 31.55 -27.85 16.72
CA ALA A 24 32.30 -26.79 17.35
C ALA A 24 31.87 -25.46 16.71
N ASP A 25 31.17 -24.64 17.50
CA ASP A 25 30.92 -23.21 17.28
C ASP A 25 29.81 -22.81 16.29
N GLY A 26 28.55 -23.09 16.66
CA GLY A 26 27.35 -22.59 15.97
C GLY A 26 26.88 -21.22 16.46
N LYS A 27 27.66 -20.16 16.22
CA LYS A 27 27.09 -18.81 16.05
C LYS A 27 26.71 -18.69 14.56
N GLU A 28 25.42 -18.53 14.31
CA GLU A 28 24.78 -18.24 13.01
C GLU A 28 24.81 -19.38 11.96
N GLY A 29 23.63 -19.93 11.69
CA GLY A 29 23.41 -20.93 10.65
C GLY A 29 23.47 -20.31 9.27
N VAL A 30 24.52 -20.62 8.52
CA VAL A 30 24.55 -20.43 7.06
C VAL A 30 23.69 -21.52 6.39
N PRO A 31 22.75 -21.16 5.51
CA PRO A 31 21.98 -22.15 4.74
C PRO A 31 22.91 -23.08 3.93
N GLY A 32 22.58 -24.38 3.93
CA GLY A 32 23.34 -25.38 3.18
C GLY A 32 23.37 -25.11 1.67
N LYS A 33 24.41 -25.58 1.00
CA LYS A 33 24.54 -25.50 -0.47
C LYS A 33 23.28 -26.08 -1.13
N PRO A 34 22.71 -25.45 -2.18
CA PRO A 34 21.59 -26.01 -2.93
C PRO A 34 21.91 -27.44 -3.39
N GLY A 35 20.95 -28.35 -3.22
CA GLY A 35 21.06 -29.71 -3.73
C GLY A 35 21.18 -29.72 -5.26
N ALA A 36 21.93 -30.67 -5.82
CA ALA A 36 22.01 -30.83 -7.27
C ALA A 36 20.63 -31.15 -7.87
N ASP A 37 20.38 -30.68 -9.09
CA ASP A 37 19.09 -30.83 -9.78
C ASP A 37 18.63 -32.31 -9.84
N GLY A 38 17.37 -32.53 -9.47
CA GLY A 38 16.75 -33.86 -9.52
C GLY A 38 16.51 -34.29 -10.97
N LYS A 39 17.06 -35.43 -11.39
CA LYS A 39 16.73 -36.06 -12.68
C LYS A 39 15.44 -36.88 -12.53
N THR A 40 14.49 -36.69 -13.43
CA THR A 40 13.24 -37.47 -13.49
C THR A 40 13.52 -38.84 -14.08
N SER A 41 13.24 -39.91 -13.34
CA SER A 41 13.39 -41.29 -13.84
C SER A 41 12.17 -41.73 -14.66
N TYR A 42 12.40 -42.47 -15.74
CA TYR A 42 11.37 -43.08 -16.58
C TYR A 42 11.39 -44.61 -16.40
N PHE A 43 10.21 -45.21 -16.30
CA PHE A 43 10.03 -46.67 -16.20
C PHE A 43 9.54 -47.20 -17.55
N HIS A 44 10.20 -48.24 -18.06
CA HIS A 44 9.96 -48.82 -19.38
C HIS A 44 9.52 -50.27 -19.28
N ILE A 45 8.63 -50.70 -20.18
CA ILE A 45 8.14 -52.08 -20.31
C ILE A 45 8.38 -52.58 -21.74
N ALA A 46 8.83 -53.81 -21.88
CA ALA A 46 8.95 -54.51 -23.17
C ALA A 46 8.42 -55.94 -23.09
N TYR A 47 8.22 -56.59 -24.24
CA TYR A 47 7.69 -57.96 -24.35
C TYR A 47 8.54 -58.81 -25.29
N ALA A 48 8.72 -60.11 -24.96
CA ALA A 48 9.51 -61.04 -25.77
C ALA A 48 9.05 -62.50 -25.60
N ASP A 49 9.47 -63.37 -26.53
CA ASP A 49 9.20 -64.82 -26.49
C ASP A 49 10.31 -65.63 -25.78
N SER A 50 11.43 -64.99 -25.43
CA SER A 50 12.56 -65.61 -24.74
C SER A 50 12.91 -64.88 -23.44
N GLY A 51 13.50 -65.63 -22.49
CA GLY A 51 13.89 -65.12 -21.18
C GLY A 51 15.07 -64.14 -21.17
N ASP A 52 15.71 -63.94 -22.31
CA ASP A 52 16.76 -62.93 -22.53
C ASP A 52 16.27 -61.75 -23.40
N GLY A 53 14.99 -61.72 -23.79
CA GLY A 53 14.41 -60.63 -24.55
C GLY A 53 14.68 -60.61 -26.05
N ASN A 54 15.57 -61.47 -26.55
CA ASN A 54 16.08 -61.37 -27.93
C ASN A 54 15.11 -61.95 -28.99
N THR A 55 14.20 -62.83 -28.60
CA THR A 55 13.24 -63.44 -29.53
C THR A 55 11.95 -62.63 -29.57
N ASN A 56 11.59 -62.10 -30.74
CA ASN A 56 10.37 -61.32 -30.98
C ASN A 56 10.18 -60.13 -30.02
N PHE A 57 11.24 -59.37 -29.74
CA PHE A 57 11.19 -58.14 -28.93
C PHE A 57 10.14 -57.14 -29.44
N SER A 58 9.41 -56.50 -28.53
CA SER A 58 8.42 -55.47 -28.85
C SER A 58 8.19 -54.51 -27.69
N LEU A 59 7.98 -53.22 -28.04
CA LEU A 59 7.69 -52.13 -27.10
C LEU A 59 6.19 -51.79 -27.03
N ASP A 60 5.38 -52.21 -28.01
CA ASP A 60 4.02 -51.70 -28.16
C ASP A 60 2.98 -52.51 -27.37
N THR A 61 2.93 -53.83 -27.55
CA THR A 61 1.91 -54.69 -26.94
C THR A 61 2.37 -56.14 -26.71
N PRO A 62 1.85 -56.82 -25.65
CA PRO A 62 2.27 -58.17 -25.28
C PRO A 62 1.97 -59.24 -26.33
N GLY A 63 0.86 -59.14 -27.08
CA GLY A 63 0.45 -60.18 -28.02
C GLY A 63 0.38 -61.56 -27.34
N SER A 64 0.96 -62.60 -27.98
CA SER A 64 1.13 -63.95 -27.39
C SER A 64 2.48 -64.15 -26.68
N ARG A 65 3.21 -63.07 -26.41
CA ARG A 65 4.58 -63.14 -25.89
C ARG A 65 4.62 -63.59 -24.44
N LYS A 66 5.61 -64.42 -24.13
CA LYS A 66 5.67 -65.16 -22.85
C LYS A 66 6.38 -64.40 -21.74
N TYR A 67 7.21 -63.43 -22.08
CA TYR A 67 8.05 -62.69 -21.14
C TYR A 67 7.73 -61.20 -21.15
N ILE A 68 7.73 -60.58 -19.98
CA ILE A 68 7.67 -59.13 -19.77
C ILE A 68 9.02 -58.66 -19.22
N GLY A 69 9.54 -57.58 -19.78
CA GLY A 69 10.80 -56.95 -19.41
C GLY A 69 10.56 -55.59 -18.80
N SER A 70 11.28 -55.23 -17.73
CA SER A 70 11.23 -53.89 -17.14
C SER A 70 12.61 -53.27 -16.95
N TYR A 71 12.70 -51.95 -17.16
CA TYR A 71 13.93 -51.16 -17.01
C TYR A 71 13.61 -49.73 -16.54
N THR A 72 14.57 -49.03 -15.93
CA THR A 72 14.40 -47.63 -15.49
C THR A 72 15.67 -46.84 -15.78
N ASP A 73 15.52 -45.68 -16.40
CA ASP A 73 16.62 -44.74 -16.64
C ASP A 73 16.15 -43.28 -16.56
N PHE A 74 16.90 -42.36 -17.15
CA PHE A 74 16.57 -40.93 -17.21
C PHE A 74 16.26 -40.45 -18.65
N THR A 75 16.01 -41.37 -19.58
CA THR A 75 15.70 -41.11 -20.99
C THR A 75 14.21 -41.35 -21.21
N GLN A 76 13.50 -40.37 -21.77
CA GLN A 76 12.04 -40.52 -21.95
C GLN A 76 11.65 -41.59 -22.99
N ALA A 77 12.50 -41.85 -23.98
CA ALA A 77 12.23 -42.81 -25.05
C ALA A 77 12.57 -44.25 -24.61
N ASP A 78 11.69 -45.20 -24.91
CA ASP A 78 11.92 -46.63 -24.63
C ASP A 78 13.14 -47.16 -25.39
N SER A 79 14.00 -47.92 -24.69
CA SER A 79 15.17 -48.53 -25.32
C SER A 79 14.80 -49.72 -26.19
N THR A 80 15.37 -49.79 -27.39
CA THR A 80 15.25 -50.96 -28.29
C THR A 80 16.30 -52.04 -28.01
N ASN A 81 17.09 -51.92 -26.93
CA ASN A 81 18.09 -52.91 -26.53
C ASN A 81 17.50 -53.89 -25.50
N PRO A 82 17.25 -55.17 -25.85
CA PRO A 82 16.64 -56.14 -24.94
C PRO A 82 17.48 -56.42 -23.68
N ALA A 83 18.80 -56.22 -23.74
CA ALA A 83 19.72 -56.50 -22.65
C ALA A 83 19.60 -55.53 -21.45
N LEU A 84 18.92 -54.39 -21.61
CA LEU A 84 18.67 -53.45 -20.52
C LEU A 84 17.47 -53.86 -19.66
N TYR A 85 16.58 -54.70 -20.19
CA TYR A 85 15.37 -55.13 -19.51
C TYR A 85 15.63 -56.36 -18.65
N SER A 86 15.06 -56.35 -17.44
CA SER A 86 14.97 -57.55 -16.60
C SER A 86 13.71 -58.34 -16.96
N TRP A 87 13.87 -59.55 -17.48
CA TRP A 87 12.79 -60.35 -18.06
C TRP A 87 12.18 -61.35 -17.07
N GLN A 88 10.85 -61.47 -17.08
CA GLN A 88 10.09 -62.44 -16.28
C GLN A 88 9.06 -63.18 -17.14
N LEU A 89 8.95 -64.50 -16.94
CA LEU A 89 7.94 -65.34 -17.60
C LEU A 89 6.56 -65.09 -16.98
N VAL A 90 5.58 -64.71 -17.79
CA VAL A 90 4.20 -64.41 -17.36
C VAL A 90 3.17 -65.44 -17.82
N GLN A 91 3.58 -66.47 -18.57
CA GLN A 91 2.69 -67.55 -19.00
C GLN A 91 2.58 -68.66 -17.92
N GLY A 92 1.40 -68.80 -17.31
CA GLY A 92 1.10 -69.92 -16.40
C GLY A 92 0.94 -71.27 -17.12
N PRO A 93 1.08 -72.40 -16.43
CA PRO A 93 0.90 -73.72 -17.03
C PRO A 93 -0.54 -73.89 -17.56
N LYS A 94 -0.67 -74.34 -18.80
CA LYS A 94 -1.93 -74.77 -19.40
C LYS A 94 -2.48 -75.93 -18.56
N GLY A 95 -3.65 -75.76 -17.95
CA GLY A 95 -4.30 -76.83 -17.20
C GLY A 95 -4.67 -77.99 -18.12
N ASP A 96 -4.33 -79.22 -17.72
CA ASP A 96 -4.71 -80.44 -18.43
C ASP A 96 -6.23 -80.62 -18.42
N THR A 97 -6.80 -80.92 -19.59
CA THR A 97 -8.21 -81.27 -19.75
C THR A 97 -8.52 -82.56 -18.97
N GLY A 98 -9.26 -82.44 -17.87
CA GLY A 98 -9.78 -83.58 -17.11
C GLY A 98 -10.87 -84.34 -17.88
N SER A 99 -10.88 -85.66 -17.73
CA SER A 99 -11.84 -86.58 -18.35
C SER A 99 -13.27 -86.42 -17.77
N GLN A 100 -14.25 -86.61 -18.66
CA GLN A 100 -15.69 -86.52 -18.43
C GLN A 100 -16.20 -87.50 -17.35
N GLY A 101 -16.95 -86.99 -16.37
CA GLY A 101 -17.65 -87.76 -15.32
C GLY A 101 -19.03 -87.16 -14.99
N TYR A 102 -19.99 -88.04 -14.65
CA TYR A 102 -21.44 -87.81 -14.64
C TYR A 102 -21.96 -86.71 -13.67
N ARG A 103 -23.03 -86.03 -14.10
CA ARG A 103 -23.77 -84.93 -13.44
C ARG A 103 -24.49 -85.39 -12.16
N GLY A 104 -24.23 -84.72 -11.03
CA GLY A 104 -25.13 -84.66 -9.87
C GLY A 104 -26.05 -83.42 -9.94
N PRO A 105 -27.26 -83.43 -9.33
CA PRO A 105 -28.19 -82.31 -9.43
C PRO A 105 -27.69 -81.07 -8.66
N GLN A 106 -27.64 -79.93 -9.36
CA GLN A 106 -27.30 -78.62 -8.83
C GLN A 106 -28.46 -78.09 -7.97
N GLY A 107 -28.17 -77.63 -6.75
CA GLY A 107 -29.16 -76.99 -5.87
C GLY A 107 -29.73 -75.71 -6.51
N PRO A 108 -31.01 -75.34 -6.21
CA PRO A 108 -31.65 -74.19 -6.84
C PRO A 108 -30.88 -72.90 -6.55
N GLN A 109 -30.57 -72.18 -7.61
CA GLN A 109 -29.99 -70.83 -7.56
C GLN A 109 -30.91 -69.93 -6.73
N GLY A 110 -30.37 -69.25 -5.71
CA GLY A 110 -31.12 -68.29 -4.91
C GLY A 110 -31.75 -67.19 -5.79
N PRO A 111 -32.94 -66.66 -5.42
CA PRO A 111 -33.61 -65.65 -6.22
C PRO A 111 -32.69 -64.46 -6.44
N GLN A 112 -32.59 -64.04 -7.70
CA GLN A 112 -31.89 -62.82 -8.10
C GLN A 112 -32.46 -61.66 -7.27
N GLY A 113 -31.60 -60.91 -6.58
CA GLY A 113 -32.02 -59.73 -5.82
C GLY A 113 -32.79 -58.74 -6.71
N PRO A 114 -33.77 -57.99 -6.17
CA PRO A 114 -34.56 -57.05 -6.96
C PRO A 114 -33.63 -56.11 -7.74
N GLN A 115 -33.90 -55.98 -9.04
CA GLN A 115 -33.18 -55.08 -9.93
C GLN A 115 -33.16 -53.67 -9.30
N GLY A 116 -31.98 -53.09 -9.12
CA GLY A 116 -31.85 -51.73 -8.59
C GLY A 116 -32.70 -50.76 -9.42
N VAL A 117 -33.32 -49.79 -8.74
CA VAL A 117 -34.16 -48.77 -9.39
C VAL A 117 -33.34 -48.12 -10.52
N PRO A 118 -33.81 -48.10 -11.78
CA PRO A 118 -33.10 -47.42 -12.86
C PRO A 118 -32.78 -45.98 -12.45
N GLY A 119 -31.54 -45.53 -12.67
CA GLY A 119 -31.15 -44.15 -12.37
C GLY A 119 -32.15 -43.16 -12.98
N SER A 120 -32.54 -42.14 -12.20
CA SER A 120 -33.52 -41.13 -12.60
C SER A 120 -33.21 -40.60 -14.01
N LYS A 121 -34.17 -40.67 -14.92
CA LYS A 121 -34.05 -40.09 -16.27
C LYS A 121 -34.14 -38.57 -16.27
N ASP A 122 -34.41 -37.96 -15.13
CA ASP A 122 -34.68 -36.53 -14.95
C ASP A 122 -33.55 -35.79 -14.24
N VAL A 123 -32.34 -36.35 -14.28
CA VAL A 123 -31.15 -35.65 -13.77
C VAL A 123 -30.78 -34.53 -14.76
N PRO A 124 -30.69 -33.26 -14.33
CA PRO A 124 -30.26 -32.15 -15.19
C PRO A 124 -28.84 -32.36 -15.73
N TYR A 125 -28.60 -31.89 -16.94
CA TYR A 125 -27.30 -31.90 -17.60
C TYR A 125 -26.71 -30.49 -17.73
N THR A 126 -25.38 -30.44 -17.75
CA THR A 126 -24.64 -29.23 -18.15
C THR A 126 -24.11 -29.41 -19.56
N TYR A 127 -24.51 -28.53 -20.47
CA TYR A 127 -24.04 -28.47 -21.85
C TYR A 127 -22.89 -27.49 -21.99
N ILE A 128 -21.82 -27.90 -22.68
CA ILE A 128 -20.71 -27.04 -23.11
C ILE A 128 -20.56 -27.23 -24.62
N GLN A 129 -21.19 -26.35 -25.39
CA GLN A 129 -21.25 -26.46 -26.85
C GLN A 129 -21.69 -25.13 -27.48
N LEU A 130 -21.37 -24.95 -28.76
CA LEU A 130 -21.69 -23.74 -29.53
C LEU A 130 -23.16 -23.64 -29.94
N GLY A 131 -23.75 -24.77 -30.33
CA GLY A 131 -25.14 -24.82 -30.78
C GLY A 131 -26.12 -24.98 -29.62
N THR A 132 -27.34 -24.45 -29.78
CA THR A 132 -28.41 -24.63 -28.79
C THR A 132 -28.71 -26.11 -28.56
N PRO A 133 -28.71 -26.60 -27.30
CA PRO A 133 -29.03 -27.99 -27.00
C PRO A 133 -30.41 -28.39 -27.51
N GLN A 134 -30.48 -29.56 -28.14
CA GLN A 134 -31.71 -30.12 -28.69
C GLN A 134 -32.42 -30.98 -27.65
N ASN A 135 -33.73 -30.82 -27.53
CA ASN A 135 -34.57 -31.48 -26.52
C ASN A 135 -34.10 -31.28 -25.05
N PRO A 136 -33.86 -30.04 -24.60
CA PRO A 136 -33.40 -29.77 -23.24
C PRO A 136 -34.48 -30.10 -22.20
N LYS A 137 -34.04 -30.43 -20.99
CA LYS A 137 -34.88 -30.73 -19.83
C LYS A 137 -34.88 -29.55 -18.88
N LYS A 138 -36.00 -29.35 -18.19
CA LYS A 138 -36.10 -28.32 -17.15
C LYS A 138 -35.00 -28.57 -16.11
N GLY A 139 -34.18 -27.55 -15.85
CA GLY A 139 -33.03 -27.69 -14.96
C GLY A 139 -31.69 -27.65 -15.67
N ASP A 140 -31.65 -27.90 -16.98
CA ASP A 140 -30.39 -27.96 -17.72
C ASP A 140 -29.71 -26.59 -17.77
N LEU A 141 -28.38 -26.63 -17.68
CA LEU A 141 -27.52 -25.46 -17.82
C LEU A 141 -26.75 -25.53 -19.14
N TRP A 142 -26.56 -24.39 -19.78
CA TRP A 142 -25.81 -24.29 -21.02
C TRP A 142 -24.79 -23.18 -20.94
N TRP A 143 -23.52 -23.55 -21.05
CA TRP A 143 -22.39 -22.64 -21.21
C TRP A 143 -22.03 -22.55 -22.69
N HIS A 144 -22.03 -21.35 -23.26
CA HIS A 144 -21.70 -21.14 -24.67
C HIS A 144 -20.88 -19.87 -24.93
N GLY A 145 -20.23 -19.87 -26.09
CA GLY A 145 -19.37 -18.82 -26.62
C GLY A 145 -19.47 -18.73 -28.13
N GLU A 146 -18.65 -17.86 -28.73
CA GLU A 146 -18.39 -17.84 -30.17
C GLU A 146 -17.50 -19.03 -30.60
N THR A 147 -16.68 -19.54 -29.69
CA THR A 147 -15.78 -20.70 -29.83
C THR A 147 -15.88 -21.64 -28.61
N LEU A 148 -15.25 -22.82 -28.68
CA LEU A 148 -15.21 -23.74 -27.54
C LEU A 148 -14.23 -23.28 -26.43
N ASN A 149 -13.49 -22.20 -26.67
CA ASN A 149 -12.49 -21.66 -25.75
C ASN A 149 -13.00 -20.45 -24.95
N ASP A 150 -14.19 -19.94 -25.26
CA ASP A 150 -14.83 -18.82 -24.57
C ASP A 150 -16.18 -19.26 -24.01
N ALA A 151 -16.50 -18.71 -22.84
CA ALA A 151 -17.80 -18.84 -22.20
C ALA A 151 -18.35 -17.43 -22.01
N THR A 152 -19.18 -16.99 -22.97
CA THR A 152 -19.74 -15.63 -23.02
C THR A 152 -21.10 -15.54 -22.32
N ALA A 153 -21.79 -16.67 -22.16
CA ALA A 153 -23.08 -16.72 -21.48
C ALA A 153 -23.29 -18.05 -20.75
N LEU A 154 -24.04 -17.97 -19.66
CA LEU A 154 -24.64 -19.11 -18.96
C LEU A 154 -26.16 -18.98 -19.07
N GLN A 155 -26.81 -20.03 -19.55
CA GLN A 155 -28.27 -20.08 -19.63
C GLN A 155 -28.84 -21.26 -18.85
N TYR A 156 -30.06 -21.10 -18.33
CA TYR A 156 -30.86 -22.10 -17.65
C TYR A 156 -32.12 -22.42 -18.45
N TYR A 157 -32.42 -23.70 -18.68
CA TYR A 157 -33.66 -24.11 -19.33
C TYR A 157 -34.80 -24.27 -18.32
N ASN A 158 -35.83 -23.43 -18.43
CA ASN A 158 -36.97 -23.42 -17.50
C ASN A 158 -38.04 -24.50 -17.79
N GLY A 159 -37.87 -25.29 -18.85
CA GLY A 159 -38.85 -26.25 -19.36
C GLY A 159 -39.56 -25.79 -20.64
N SER A 160 -39.30 -24.56 -21.10
CA SER A 160 -39.83 -24.03 -22.36
C SER A 160 -38.79 -23.23 -23.13
N THR A 161 -38.06 -22.35 -22.45
CA THR A 161 -37.05 -21.46 -23.05
C THR A 161 -35.76 -21.44 -22.24
N TRP A 162 -34.67 -21.10 -22.92
CA TRP A 162 -33.41 -20.76 -22.27
C TRP A 162 -33.48 -19.33 -21.71
N MET A 163 -33.00 -19.16 -20.48
CA MET A 163 -32.97 -17.87 -19.78
C MET A 163 -31.54 -17.56 -19.36
N ASP A 164 -31.07 -16.34 -19.62
CA ASP A 164 -29.75 -15.90 -19.17
C ASP A 164 -29.65 -15.97 -17.64
N GLN A 165 -28.48 -16.38 -17.16
CA GLN A 165 -28.16 -16.49 -15.75
C GLN A 165 -26.88 -15.71 -15.44
N SER A 166 -26.84 -15.13 -14.25
CA SER A 166 -25.63 -14.56 -13.68
C SER A 166 -24.83 -15.63 -12.94
N ILE A 167 -23.50 -15.54 -13.00
CA ILE A 167 -22.62 -16.41 -12.21
C ILE A 167 -22.50 -15.82 -10.81
N SER A 168 -23.21 -16.40 -9.85
CA SER A 168 -23.04 -16.07 -8.44
C SER A 168 -21.89 -16.92 -7.87
N GLN A 169 -20.79 -16.26 -7.48
CA GLN A 169 -19.63 -16.93 -6.89
C GLN A 169 -19.16 -16.21 -5.62
N ALA A 170 -18.83 -16.98 -4.59
CA ALA A 170 -18.17 -16.43 -3.41
C ALA A 170 -16.68 -16.17 -3.66
N VAL A 171 -16.03 -17.04 -4.45
CA VAL A 171 -14.60 -16.97 -4.79
C VAL A 171 -14.39 -17.42 -6.23
N LEU A 172 -13.68 -16.62 -7.02
CA LEU A 172 -13.20 -16.97 -8.35
C LEU A 172 -11.73 -17.44 -8.25
N SER A 173 -11.49 -18.75 -8.40
CA SER A 173 -10.14 -19.32 -8.42
C SER A 173 -9.76 -19.71 -9.85
N ILE A 174 -8.86 -18.96 -10.48
CA ILE A 174 -8.39 -19.21 -11.84
C ILE A 174 -6.86 -19.23 -11.90
N LYS A 175 -6.30 -20.08 -12.77
CA LYS A 175 -4.84 -20.27 -12.88
C LYS A 175 -4.10 -19.00 -13.34
N LYS A 176 -4.70 -18.21 -14.22
CA LYS A 176 -4.17 -16.93 -14.72
C LYS A 176 -5.33 -16.06 -15.17
N LEU A 177 -5.43 -14.84 -14.63
CA LEU A 177 -6.26 -13.76 -15.16
C LEU A 177 -5.35 -12.79 -15.91
N GLN A 178 -5.61 -12.52 -17.19
CA GLN A 178 -4.76 -11.63 -17.99
C GLN A 178 -5.23 -10.17 -17.94
N SER A 179 -6.53 -9.96 -18.07
CA SER A 179 -7.18 -8.67 -17.98
C SER A 179 -8.60 -8.85 -17.43
N ILE A 180 -9.15 -7.79 -16.87
CA ILE A 180 -10.55 -7.70 -16.49
C ILE A 180 -11.06 -6.32 -16.89
N GLU A 181 -12.16 -6.29 -17.63
CA GLU A 181 -12.93 -5.07 -17.84
C GLU A 181 -14.13 -5.14 -16.89
N LEU A 182 -14.31 -4.11 -16.08
CA LEU A 182 -15.36 -4.05 -15.07
C LEU A 182 -16.25 -2.86 -15.38
N ASP A 183 -17.48 -3.13 -15.83
CA ASP A 183 -18.54 -2.13 -15.86
C ASP A 183 -19.30 -2.16 -14.53
N SER A 184 -18.69 -1.57 -13.49
CA SER A 184 -19.25 -1.53 -12.14
C SER A 184 -19.19 -0.12 -11.56
N ALA A 185 -20.26 0.28 -10.88
CA ALA A 185 -20.30 1.52 -10.10
C ALA A 185 -19.56 1.41 -8.75
N THR A 186 -19.21 0.19 -8.29
CA THR A 186 -18.58 -0.02 -6.99
C THR A 186 -17.61 -1.20 -7.01
N ILE A 187 -16.39 -0.98 -6.51
CA ILE A 187 -15.40 -2.01 -6.24
C ILE A 187 -15.18 -2.02 -4.73
N ASN A 188 -15.73 -3.03 -4.05
CA ASN A 188 -15.51 -3.23 -2.62
C ASN A 188 -14.25 -4.08 -2.42
N SER A 189 -13.07 -3.48 -2.58
CA SER A 189 -11.81 -4.13 -2.20
C SER A 189 -11.33 -3.57 -0.87
N PRO A 190 -11.03 -4.41 0.14
CA PRO A 190 -10.37 -3.92 1.35
C PRO A 190 -8.97 -3.39 1.05
N ASP A 191 -8.32 -3.97 0.03
CA ASP A 191 -6.95 -3.66 -0.36
C ASP A 191 -6.80 -3.62 -1.89
N ILE A 192 -6.21 -2.55 -2.44
CA ILE A 192 -5.71 -2.52 -3.82
C ILE A 192 -4.19 -2.42 -3.76
N ASN A 193 -3.49 -3.20 -4.57
CA ASN A 193 -2.04 -3.21 -4.63
C ASN A 193 -1.56 -3.13 -6.09
N ALA A 194 -0.98 -2.00 -6.46
CA ALA A 194 -0.56 -1.67 -7.82
C ALA A 194 0.95 -1.39 -7.84
N PRO A 195 1.80 -2.41 -8.08
CA PRO A 195 3.23 -2.21 -8.22
C PRO A 195 3.51 -1.37 -9.47
N PHE A 196 4.48 -0.48 -9.38
CA PHE A 196 4.97 0.31 -10.50
C PHE A 196 6.49 0.20 -10.58
N SER A 197 7.03 0.39 -11.79
CA SER A 197 8.46 0.36 -12.03
C SER A 197 8.86 1.50 -12.93
N ARG A 198 9.96 2.16 -12.57
CA ARG A 198 10.60 3.22 -13.35
C ARG A 198 9.62 4.30 -13.82
N THR A 199 8.77 4.76 -12.90
CA THR A 199 7.88 5.90 -13.13
C THR A 199 8.66 7.19 -12.96
N ALA A 200 8.58 8.10 -13.93
CA ALA A 200 9.27 9.38 -13.87
C ALA A 200 8.68 10.28 -12.78
N LEU A 201 9.55 11.00 -12.05
CA LEU A 201 9.15 11.86 -10.92
C LEU A 201 8.93 13.33 -11.29
N SER A 202 9.15 13.71 -12.55
CA SER A 202 8.88 15.07 -13.03
C SER A 202 8.50 15.05 -14.51
N ASP A 203 7.70 16.03 -14.90
CA ASP A 203 7.19 16.22 -16.27
C ASP A 203 8.29 16.34 -17.34
N ALA A 204 9.54 16.61 -16.91
CA ALA A 204 10.68 16.74 -17.81
C ALA A 204 11.44 15.43 -18.09
N ASN A 205 11.10 14.29 -17.47
CA ASN A 205 11.81 13.00 -17.65
C ASN A 205 13.35 13.10 -17.46
N LYS A 206 13.85 14.01 -16.62
CA LYS A 206 15.30 14.17 -16.41
C LYS A 206 15.75 13.55 -15.09
N GLY A 207 16.49 12.46 -15.14
CA GLY A 207 17.43 12.05 -14.09
C GLY A 207 16.89 11.19 -12.97
N LYS A 208 15.59 11.26 -12.65
CA LYS A 208 15.00 10.63 -11.47
C LYS A 208 13.71 9.86 -11.78
N PHE A 209 13.72 8.59 -11.41
CA PHE A 209 12.63 7.64 -11.50
C PHE A 209 12.27 7.08 -10.12
N SER A 210 11.14 6.40 -10.02
CA SER A 210 10.81 5.59 -8.85
C SER A 210 10.22 4.25 -9.25
N SER A 211 10.57 3.20 -8.51
CA SER A 211 9.90 1.91 -8.53
C SER A 211 9.39 1.59 -7.14
N GLY A 212 8.20 1.00 -7.07
CA GLY A 212 7.54 0.79 -5.79
C GLY A 212 6.12 0.29 -5.95
N ASN A 213 5.26 0.73 -5.06
CA ASN A 213 3.89 0.26 -5.00
C ASN A 213 2.92 1.38 -4.62
N THR A 214 1.80 1.42 -5.33
CA THR A 214 0.61 2.20 -4.96
C THR A 214 -0.38 1.27 -4.29
N SER A 215 -0.77 1.54 -3.05
CA SER A 215 -1.79 0.78 -2.34
C SER A 215 -2.98 1.64 -1.93
N MET A 216 -4.17 1.05 -1.92
CA MET A 216 -5.36 1.65 -1.31
C MET A 216 -5.85 0.74 -0.20
N GLN A 217 -5.70 1.16 1.06
CA GLN A 217 -6.01 0.37 2.25
C GLN A 217 -6.41 1.30 3.40
N TYR A 218 -7.33 0.87 4.26
CA TYR A 218 -7.72 1.61 5.49
C TYR A 218 -8.18 3.06 5.26
N GLY A 219 -8.70 3.39 4.07
CA GLY A 219 -9.09 4.76 3.71
C GLY A 219 -7.94 5.66 3.24
N HIS A 220 -6.75 5.09 3.05
CA HIS A 220 -5.58 5.77 2.51
C HIS A 220 -5.28 5.31 1.09
N LEU A 221 -4.79 6.23 0.26
CA LEU A 221 -4.01 5.96 -0.95
C LEU A 221 -2.54 6.23 -0.62
N ASN A 222 -1.73 5.18 -0.60
CA ASN A 222 -0.33 5.24 -0.24
C ASN A 222 0.54 4.89 -1.43
N ILE A 223 1.57 5.68 -1.69
CA ILE A 223 2.58 5.42 -2.71
C ILE A 223 3.92 5.38 -2.01
N THR A 224 4.58 4.23 -2.05
CA THR A 224 5.95 4.07 -1.53
C THR A 224 6.84 3.60 -2.67
N GLY A 225 8.01 4.21 -2.83
CA GLY A 225 8.94 3.81 -3.89
C GLY A 225 10.37 4.24 -3.62
N ASN A 226 11.31 3.44 -4.08
CA ASN A 226 12.73 3.80 -4.08
C ASN A 226 12.99 4.78 -5.21
N VAL A 227 13.84 5.79 -4.99
CA VAL A 227 14.27 6.70 -6.04
C VAL A 227 15.46 6.08 -6.78
N GLU A 228 15.43 6.19 -8.10
CA GLU A 228 16.39 5.61 -9.02
C GLU A 228 16.90 6.65 -10.01
N ASN A 229 18.15 6.47 -10.46
CA ASN A 229 18.71 7.26 -11.55
C ASN A 229 18.24 6.76 -12.94
N ASP A 230 18.70 7.43 -14.00
CA ASP A 230 18.39 7.05 -15.40
C ASP A 230 18.82 5.63 -15.79
N GLN A 231 19.70 4.99 -15.03
CA GLN A 231 20.15 3.62 -15.26
C GLN A 231 19.34 2.59 -14.45
N GLY A 232 18.36 3.01 -13.65
CA GLY A 232 17.57 2.14 -12.79
C GLY A 232 18.32 1.72 -11.53
N ARG A 233 19.37 2.45 -11.14
CA ARG A 233 20.10 2.21 -9.90
C ARG A 233 19.49 3.08 -8.81
N ALA A 234 19.07 2.45 -7.72
CA ALA A 234 18.58 3.15 -6.54
C ALA A 234 19.66 4.08 -5.98
N ASP A 235 19.28 5.32 -5.67
CA ASP A 235 20.18 6.32 -5.07
C ASP A 235 20.13 6.33 -3.52
N GLY A 236 19.29 5.48 -2.94
CA GLY A 236 19.09 5.31 -1.50
C GLY A 236 17.90 6.07 -0.94
N HIS A 237 17.32 7.01 -1.69
CA HIS A 237 16.14 7.75 -1.22
C HIS A 237 14.86 6.93 -1.35
N MET A 238 13.88 7.26 -0.51
CA MET A 238 12.54 6.65 -0.54
C MET A 238 11.48 7.74 -0.61
N LEU A 239 10.62 7.67 -1.62
CA LEU A 239 9.44 8.51 -1.73
C LEU A 239 8.26 7.86 -1.03
N ILE A 240 7.52 8.69 -0.30
CA ILE A 240 6.31 8.31 0.40
C ILE A 240 5.28 9.41 0.15
N SER A 241 4.20 9.06 -0.53
CA SER A 241 3.00 9.90 -0.62
C SER A 241 1.83 9.18 0.04
N ASP A 242 1.06 9.89 0.84
CA ASP A 242 -0.09 9.35 1.55
C ASP A 242 -1.24 10.35 1.48
N LEU A 243 -2.37 9.93 0.93
CA LEU A 243 -3.61 10.69 0.92
C LEU A 243 -4.62 9.92 1.77
N GLY A 244 -5.12 10.52 2.84
CA GLY A 244 -6.07 9.89 3.73
C GLY A 244 -6.99 10.90 4.44
N PRO A 245 -7.80 10.43 5.41
CA PRO A 245 -8.77 11.28 6.11
C PRO A 245 -8.15 12.44 6.87
N SER A 246 -6.88 12.32 7.26
CA SER A 246 -6.12 13.37 7.92
C SER A 246 -5.66 14.48 6.97
N GLY A 247 -5.55 14.20 5.67
CA GLY A 247 -5.08 15.10 4.63
C GLY A 247 -4.07 14.43 3.71
N PHE A 248 -3.02 15.17 3.32
CA PHE A 248 -2.02 14.70 2.36
C PHE A 248 -0.59 14.86 2.90
N ILE A 249 0.23 13.83 2.75
CA ILE A 249 1.67 13.83 3.03
C ILE A 249 2.40 13.47 1.73
N SER A 250 3.49 14.19 1.44
CA SER A 250 4.48 13.82 0.41
C SER A 250 5.87 14.07 0.97
N ARG A 251 6.72 13.05 0.98
CA ARG A 251 8.09 13.16 1.50
C ARG A 251 9.08 12.29 0.75
N GLU A 252 10.32 12.75 0.70
CA GLU A 252 11.48 12.00 0.22
C GLU A 252 12.41 11.79 1.41
N ARG A 253 12.68 10.53 1.78
CA ARG A 253 13.58 10.15 2.87
C ARG A 253 15.03 10.27 2.43
N THR A 254 15.89 10.72 3.34
CA THR A 254 17.34 10.68 3.15
C THR A 254 17.85 9.24 3.03
N PRO A 255 19.02 8.99 2.39
CA PRO A 255 19.55 7.63 2.18
C PRO A 255 19.80 6.85 3.48
N ASP A 256 20.11 7.55 4.57
CA ASP A 256 20.29 6.97 5.91
C ASP A 256 18.97 6.68 6.64
N ASN A 257 17.82 6.98 6.04
CA ASN A 257 16.48 6.90 6.65
C ASN A 257 16.32 7.67 7.97
N ALA A 258 17.21 8.61 8.31
CA ALA A 258 17.18 9.35 9.56
C ALA A 258 16.45 10.70 9.45
N GLY A 259 16.00 11.08 8.26
CA GLY A 259 15.25 12.31 8.03
C GLY A 259 14.60 12.35 6.66
N ASP A 260 14.05 13.50 6.33
CA ASP A 260 13.47 13.78 5.01
C ASP A 260 14.37 14.80 4.28
N VAL A 261 14.57 14.65 2.98
CA VAL A 261 15.17 15.67 2.09
C VAL A 261 14.16 16.78 1.83
N GLN A 262 12.92 16.37 1.58
CA GLN A 262 11.78 17.24 1.39
C GLN A 262 10.54 16.63 2.03
N TYR A 263 9.69 17.48 2.57
CA TYR A 263 8.45 17.09 3.23
C TYR A 263 7.39 18.16 2.99
N ALA A 264 6.22 17.73 2.55
CA ALA A 264 5.02 18.53 2.43
C ALA A 264 3.86 17.81 3.13
N ASN A 265 3.11 18.57 3.93
CA ASN A 265 1.94 18.05 4.63
C ASN A 265 0.80 19.08 4.60
N LEU A 266 -0.36 18.67 4.12
CA LEU A 266 -1.58 19.46 4.09
C LEU A 266 -2.62 18.83 5.01
N GLN A 267 -2.83 19.41 6.20
CA GLN A 267 -3.75 18.88 7.21
C GLN A 267 -4.35 20.02 8.04
N GLY A 268 -5.62 19.89 8.42
CA GLY A 268 -6.29 20.82 9.34
C GLY A 268 -6.25 22.29 8.89
N GLY A 269 -6.35 22.56 7.58
CA GLY A 269 -6.30 23.92 7.01
C GLY A 269 -4.90 24.55 6.99
N LYS A 270 -3.84 23.73 7.13
CA LYS A 270 -2.45 24.18 7.16
C LYS A 270 -1.62 23.40 6.13
N LEU A 271 -0.78 24.12 5.39
CA LEU A 271 0.30 23.55 4.58
C LEU A 271 1.62 23.71 5.35
N ASN A 272 2.28 22.61 5.65
CA ASN A 272 3.61 22.59 6.24
C ASN A 272 4.61 22.08 5.19
N LEU A 273 5.69 22.83 5.02
CA LEU A 273 6.79 22.51 4.13
C LEU A 273 8.08 22.44 4.95
N SER A 274 8.92 21.46 4.67
CA SER A 274 10.26 21.34 5.21
C SER A 274 11.22 20.91 4.10
N THR A 275 12.39 21.55 4.06
CA THR A 275 13.47 21.23 3.14
C THR A 275 14.77 21.11 3.91
N LEU A 276 15.48 20.01 3.70
CA LEU A 276 16.80 19.78 4.27
C LEU A 276 17.81 20.75 3.62
N ILE A 277 18.63 21.38 4.45
CA ILE A 277 19.68 22.31 4.00
C ILE A 277 21.09 21.92 4.46
N SER A 278 21.23 20.94 5.35
CA SER A 278 22.51 20.30 5.65
C SER A 278 22.78 19.14 4.69
N ASP A 279 23.99 18.58 4.74
CA ASP A 279 24.27 17.30 4.08
C ASP A 279 23.28 16.21 4.53
N GLU A 280 22.88 15.35 3.58
CA GLU A 280 21.89 14.29 3.79
C GLU A 280 22.31 13.30 4.88
N ASN A 281 23.61 13.07 5.05
CA ASN A 281 24.18 12.17 6.06
C ASN A 281 24.78 12.90 7.27
N ALA A 282 24.46 14.20 7.46
CA ALA A 282 24.94 14.94 8.61
C ALA A 282 24.39 14.36 9.92
N GLY A 283 25.24 14.20 10.94
CA GLY A 283 24.82 13.73 12.27
C GLY A 283 23.81 14.66 12.97
N THR A 284 23.69 15.91 12.52
CA THR A 284 22.59 16.81 12.89
C THR A 284 22.03 17.46 11.64
N LYS A 285 20.80 17.09 11.29
CA LYS A 285 20.09 17.60 10.11
C LYS A 285 19.56 19.02 10.38
N LYS A 286 19.70 19.91 9.41
CA LYS A 286 19.21 21.29 9.47
C LYS A 286 18.14 21.50 8.40
N TYR A 287 17.10 22.22 8.75
CA TYR A 287 15.90 22.37 7.92
C TYR A 287 15.48 23.83 7.82
N VAL A 288 14.91 24.18 6.67
CA VAL A 288 14.07 25.36 6.50
C VAL A 288 12.62 24.92 6.55
N PHE A 289 11.83 25.55 7.42
CA PHE A 289 10.41 25.27 7.59
C PHE A 289 9.56 26.42 7.09
N SER A 290 8.41 26.11 6.51
CA SER A 290 7.37 27.08 6.20
C SER A 290 6.01 26.50 6.54
N THR A 291 5.16 27.30 7.18
CA THR A 291 3.79 26.94 7.51
C THR A 291 2.87 28.02 6.98
N PHE A 292 1.87 27.61 6.20
CA PHE A 292 0.81 28.48 5.70
C PHE A 292 -0.50 28.01 6.29
N LYS A 293 -1.13 28.87 7.09
CA LYS A 293 -2.45 28.66 7.70
C LYS A 293 -3.48 29.49 6.95
N SER A 294 -4.74 29.06 6.95
CA SER A 294 -5.86 29.86 6.44
C SER A 294 -5.91 31.27 7.04
N THR A 295 -5.49 31.42 8.30
CA THR A 295 -5.41 32.71 9.03
C THR A 295 -4.36 33.67 8.50
N ASP A 296 -3.38 33.21 7.71
CA ASP A 296 -2.24 34.04 7.29
C ASP A 296 -2.59 35.03 6.17
N ASN A 297 -3.63 34.75 5.38
CA ASN A 297 -4.08 35.65 4.32
C ASN A 297 -5.22 36.60 4.75
N VAL A 298 -5.50 36.68 6.05
CA VAL A 298 -6.49 37.61 6.62
C VAL A 298 -5.77 38.89 7.04
N THR A 299 -6.39 40.04 6.78
CA THR A 299 -5.94 41.32 7.35
C THR A 299 -6.77 41.62 8.59
N TYR A 300 -6.13 41.69 9.74
CA TYR A 300 -6.74 41.96 11.03
C TYR A 300 -6.67 43.45 11.29
N PHE A 301 -7.81 44.07 11.63
CA PHE A 301 -7.88 45.48 11.97
C PHE A 301 -8.44 45.65 13.37
N TYR A 302 -7.76 46.47 14.17
CA TYR A 302 -8.32 46.96 15.42
C TYR A 302 -8.39 48.48 15.37
N SER A 303 -9.59 49.01 15.54
CA SER A 303 -9.84 50.44 15.69
C SER A 303 -10.31 50.74 17.09
N ASN A 304 -9.55 51.54 17.84
CA ASN A 304 -10.03 52.05 19.11
C ASN A 304 -11.11 53.12 18.85
N THR A 305 -12.37 52.83 19.18
CA THR A 305 -13.48 53.79 19.06
C THR A 305 -13.58 54.74 20.25
N THR A 306 -12.97 54.40 21.40
CA THR A 306 -12.99 55.21 22.63
C THR A 306 -11.60 55.76 22.90
N PRO A 307 -11.35 57.07 22.70
CA PRO A 307 -10.00 57.62 22.83
C PRO A 307 -9.39 57.37 24.21
N TYR A 308 -8.09 57.08 24.23
CA TYR A 308 -7.32 57.09 25.48
C TYR A 308 -7.18 58.54 25.95
N HIS A 309 -7.39 58.77 27.23
CA HIS A 309 -7.28 60.09 27.86
C HIS A 309 -6.35 60.01 29.05
N ASN A 310 -5.59 61.08 29.27
CA ASN A 310 -4.85 61.28 30.51
C ASN A 310 -4.61 62.78 30.72
N ILE A 311 -3.71 63.13 31.65
CA ILE A 311 -3.44 64.52 32.01
C ILE A 311 -2.78 65.33 30.88
N ASP A 312 -2.05 64.68 29.97
CA ASP A 312 -1.34 65.35 28.88
C ASP A 312 -2.04 65.21 27.52
N PHE A 313 -2.96 64.24 27.36
CA PHE A 313 -3.72 64.02 26.13
C PHE A 313 -5.23 64.14 26.34
N SER A 314 -5.87 65.04 25.58
CA SER A 314 -7.33 65.11 25.53
C SER A 314 -7.96 64.06 24.63
N SER A 315 -7.17 63.37 23.79
CA SER A 315 -7.60 62.19 23.04
C SER A 315 -6.38 61.48 22.44
N GLY A 316 -6.36 60.16 22.50
CA GLY A 316 -5.34 59.33 21.86
C GLY A 316 -5.96 58.09 21.22
N TYR A 317 -5.91 58.00 19.90
CA TYR A 317 -6.34 56.85 19.14
C TYR A 317 -5.14 56.02 18.68
N ILE A 318 -5.30 54.71 18.78
CA ILE A 318 -4.30 53.73 18.34
C ILE A 318 -5.02 52.72 17.46
N TYR A 319 -4.61 52.64 16.21
CA TYR A 319 -5.18 51.76 15.21
C TYR A 319 -4.14 50.72 14.82
N TYR A 320 -4.52 49.44 14.80
CA TYR A 320 -3.64 48.36 14.38
C TYR A 320 -4.16 47.72 13.10
N THR A 321 -3.24 47.44 12.18
CA THR A 321 -3.47 46.61 11.01
C THR A 321 -2.42 45.51 11.02
N ARG A 322 -2.82 44.24 10.90
CA ARG A 322 -1.90 43.10 10.84
C ARG A 322 -2.20 42.22 9.64
N ARG A 323 -1.16 41.83 8.91
CA ARG A 323 -1.22 40.79 7.87
C ARG A 323 -0.02 39.87 8.05
N GLY A 324 -0.27 38.58 8.34
CA GLY A 324 0.79 37.68 8.76
C GLY A 324 1.49 38.18 10.02
N ASN A 325 2.83 38.23 9.97
CA ASN A 325 3.66 38.74 11.07
C ASN A 325 3.92 40.25 11.00
N LEU A 326 3.41 40.94 9.98
CA LEU A 326 3.62 42.37 9.81
C LEU A 326 2.47 43.14 10.47
N VAL A 327 2.80 44.00 11.43
CA VAL A 327 1.86 44.89 12.11
C VAL A 327 2.21 46.32 11.77
N THR A 328 1.23 47.09 11.32
CA THR A 328 1.30 48.55 11.25
C THR A 328 0.40 49.13 12.33
N VAL A 329 0.97 49.98 13.18
CA VAL A 329 0.21 50.78 14.15
C VAL A 329 0.20 52.23 13.71
N ASN A 330 -0.94 52.89 13.85
CA ASN A 330 -1.13 54.31 13.61
C ASN A 330 -1.52 54.98 14.93
N PHE A 331 -0.92 56.12 15.21
CA PHE A 331 -1.20 56.96 16.37
C PHE A 331 -1.82 58.26 15.89
N ASP A 332 -2.88 58.69 16.57
CA ASP A 332 -3.51 60.01 16.38
C ASP A 332 -3.82 60.58 17.77
N LEU A 333 -3.10 61.62 18.14
CA LEU A 333 -3.03 62.14 19.50
C LEU A 333 -3.32 63.63 19.50
N TYR A 334 -4.02 64.11 20.52
CA TYR A 334 -4.21 65.53 20.79
C TYR A 334 -3.65 65.86 22.17
N ALA A 335 -2.49 66.53 22.19
CA ALA A 335 -1.84 66.97 23.41
C ALA A 335 -2.52 68.24 23.95
N ILE A 336 -2.64 68.33 25.27
CA ILE A 336 -3.14 69.51 26.02
C ILE A 336 -2.20 69.95 27.14
N ALA A 337 -1.23 69.09 27.50
CA ALA A 337 -0.14 69.42 28.40
C ALA A 337 1.11 68.59 28.07
N ASN A 338 2.22 68.87 28.74
CA ASN A 338 3.48 68.12 28.67
C ASN A 338 4.11 68.07 30.06
N GLN A 339 3.35 67.57 31.03
CA GLN A 339 3.79 67.48 32.41
C GLN A 339 4.78 66.32 32.62
N TYR A 340 4.68 65.27 31.80
CA TYR A 340 5.54 64.09 31.88
C TYR A 340 6.27 63.79 30.57
N GLN A 341 7.60 63.66 30.64
CA GLN A 341 8.43 63.39 29.46
C GLN A 341 8.30 61.95 28.92
N TYR A 342 7.83 60.99 29.73
CA TYR A 342 7.74 59.57 29.37
C TYR A 342 6.39 58.99 29.79
N LEU A 343 5.32 59.41 29.13
CA LEU A 343 3.97 59.08 29.55
C LEU A 343 3.48 57.79 28.90
N ARG A 344 2.96 56.86 29.71
CA ARG A 344 2.29 55.66 29.22
C ARG A 344 0.92 56.04 28.67
N LEU A 345 0.65 55.68 27.42
CA LEU A 345 -0.62 55.92 26.76
C LEU A 345 -1.58 54.74 26.90
N ALA A 346 -1.12 53.53 26.57
CA ALA A 346 -1.93 52.31 26.58
C ALA A 346 -1.06 51.06 26.70
N GLU A 347 -1.65 49.93 27.08
CA GLU A 347 -1.04 48.61 26.89
C GLU A 347 -1.09 48.22 25.40
N ILE A 348 -0.09 47.48 24.92
CA ILE A 348 -0.15 46.92 23.56
C ILE A 348 -1.05 45.68 23.59
N ARG A 349 -2.07 45.68 22.72
CA ARG A 349 -3.06 44.60 22.64
C ARG A 349 -2.39 43.24 22.34
N PRO A 350 -2.86 42.14 22.98
CA PRO A 350 -2.52 40.79 22.55
C PRO A 350 -2.84 40.59 21.06
N GLY A 351 -1.99 39.87 20.34
CA GLY A 351 -2.11 39.69 18.90
C GLY A 351 -1.43 40.78 18.08
N TYR A 352 -0.90 41.81 18.74
CA TYR A 352 -0.19 42.92 18.11
C TYR A 352 1.11 43.28 18.84
N GLN A 353 1.59 42.49 19.81
CA GLN A 353 2.82 42.83 20.53
C GLN A 353 4.05 42.75 19.62
N PRO A 354 5.00 43.69 19.74
CA PRO A 354 6.20 43.68 18.92
C PRO A 354 7.14 42.53 19.33
N TYR A 355 7.70 41.86 18.33
CA TYR A 355 8.72 40.82 18.52
C TYR A 355 9.96 41.40 19.24
N LEU A 356 10.42 42.57 18.81
CA LEU A 356 11.49 43.30 19.48
C LEU A 356 10.92 44.22 20.58
N LYS A 357 10.90 43.71 21.82
CA LYS A 357 10.45 44.48 22.98
C LYS A 357 11.31 45.71 23.20
N ASN A 358 10.67 46.85 23.48
CA ASN A 358 11.31 48.13 23.79
C ASN A 358 12.15 48.72 22.64
N LYS A 359 11.90 48.30 21.40
CA LYS A 359 12.68 48.73 20.22
C LYS A 359 11.82 49.39 19.13
N ILE A 360 10.51 49.46 19.31
CA ILE A 360 9.65 50.10 18.31
C ILE A 360 9.51 51.58 18.63
N VAL A 361 9.80 52.44 17.66
CA VAL A 361 9.77 53.90 17.79
C VAL A 361 9.23 54.51 16.51
N CYS A 362 8.43 55.56 16.60
CA CYS A 362 8.15 56.47 15.48
C CYS A 362 8.08 57.92 15.92
N ALA A 363 8.47 58.79 14.99
CA ALA A 363 8.11 60.19 15.03
C ALA A 363 6.65 60.36 14.60
N CYS A 364 5.90 61.17 15.35
CA CYS A 364 4.55 61.61 15.07
C CYS A 364 4.59 63.12 14.91
N PRO A 365 4.80 63.65 13.69
CA PRO A 365 4.84 65.09 13.43
C PRO A 365 3.54 65.78 13.86
N SER A 366 3.64 67.05 14.27
CA SER A 366 2.48 67.84 14.61
C SER A 366 1.72 68.31 13.37
N PHE A 367 0.40 68.27 13.45
CA PHE A 367 -0.50 68.92 12.49
C PHE A 367 -0.90 70.34 12.89
N SER A 368 -0.60 70.73 14.14
CA SER A 368 -0.96 72.04 14.68
C SER A 368 0.20 73.02 14.67
N TYR A 369 1.44 72.54 14.71
CA TYR A 369 2.63 73.40 14.87
C TYR A 369 3.78 72.95 13.97
N ALA A 370 4.26 73.85 13.11
CA ALA A 370 5.38 73.56 12.23
C ALA A 370 6.68 73.30 13.02
N GLY A 371 7.42 72.26 12.63
CA GLY A 371 8.70 71.88 13.25
C GLY A 371 8.58 71.06 14.53
N GLU A 372 7.37 70.88 15.07
CA GLU A 372 7.13 70.10 16.29
C GLU A 372 6.82 68.63 15.95
N SER A 373 7.28 67.70 16.79
CA SER A 373 7.03 66.27 16.63
C SER A 373 7.04 65.55 17.98
N THR A 374 6.15 64.59 18.16
CA THR A 374 6.11 63.73 19.35
C THR A 374 6.75 62.39 19.01
N THR A 375 7.49 61.78 19.93
CA THR A 375 8.02 60.42 19.72
C THR A 375 7.12 59.41 20.41
N MET A 376 6.61 58.45 19.64
CA MET A 376 5.91 57.27 20.17
C MET A 376 6.86 56.10 20.21
N TYR A 377 6.86 55.35 21.32
CA TYR A 377 7.73 54.19 21.47
C TYR A 377 7.11 53.09 22.31
N SER A 378 7.48 51.84 22.03
CA SER A 378 7.13 50.70 22.87
C SER A 378 8.04 50.64 24.09
N SER A 379 7.50 50.36 25.27
CA SER A 379 8.31 50.08 26.47
C SER A 379 7.61 49.09 27.40
N THR A 380 8.40 48.33 28.14
CA THR A 380 7.99 47.34 29.13
C THR A 380 8.73 47.67 30.41
N PRO A 381 8.10 48.39 31.35
CA PRO A 381 8.70 48.69 32.66
C PRO A 381 9.05 47.40 33.41
N SER A 382 9.98 47.49 34.37
CA SER A 382 10.33 46.35 35.21
C SER A 382 9.09 45.77 35.91
N GLY A 383 8.81 44.48 35.67
CA GLY A 383 7.63 43.79 36.22
C GLY A 383 6.27 44.19 35.60
N GLY A 384 6.26 45.00 34.54
CA GLY A 384 5.05 45.49 33.88
C GLY A 384 4.75 44.82 32.54
N THR A 385 3.61 45.19 31.97
CA THR A 385 3.17 44.83 30.61
C THR A 385 3.75 45.78 29.56
N VAL A 386 3.90 45.30 28.32
CA VAL A 386 4.36 46.14 27.22
C VAL A 386 3.29 47.20 26.90
N GLY A 387 3.71 48.45 26.71
CA GLY A 387 2.81 49.57 26.42
C GLY A 387 3.39 50.54 25.41
N TRP A 388 2.51 51.39 24.88
CA TRP A 388 2.88 52.57 24.11
C TRP A 388 3.11 53.74 25.02
N TYR A 389 4.20 54.46 24.77
CA TYR A 389 4.62 55.64 25.50
C TYR A 389 4.88 56.80 24.54
N ALA A 390 4.71 58.02 25.04
CA ALA A 390 4.92 59.24 24.29
C ALA A 390 5.96 60.14 24.97
N ILE A 391 6.82 60.76 24.16
CA ILE A 391 7.64 61.92 24.53
C ILE A 391 7.15 63.10 23.70
N ILE A 392 6.48 64.05 24.36
CA ILE A 392 5.84 65.18 23.71
C ILE A 392 6.85 66.32 23.59
N SER A 393 7.01 66.89 22.39
CA SER A 393 7.82 68.11 22.19
C SER A 393 7.13 69.36 22.72
N ARG A 394 5.82 69.47 22.46
CA ARG A 394 5.00 70.61 22.85
C ARG A 394 3.65 70.15 23.38
N GLY A 395 3.28 70.61 24.57
CA GLY A 395 2.05 70.18 25.27
C GLY A 395 0.75 70.75 24.72
N GLN A 396 0.61 70.83 23.39
CA GLN A 396 -0.61 71.29 22.73
C GLN A 396 -0.65 70.84 21.26
N GLY A 397 -1.85 70.49 20.79
CA GLY A 397 -2.12 70.26 19.37
C GLY A 397 -2.11 68.79 18.95
N GLY A 398 -2.45 68.56 17.69
CA GLY A 398 -2.56 67.25 17.08
C GLY A 398 -1.20 66.71 16.63
N TYR A 399 -0.98 65.42 16.84
CA TYR A 399 0.19 64.64 16.42
C TYR A 399 -0.26 63.30 15.86
N ALA A 400 0.24 62.91 14.69
CA ALA A 400 -0.03 61.57 14.18
C ALA A 400 1.19 60.97 13.47
N GLY A 401 1.24 59.65 13.43
CA GLY A 401 2.30 58.91 12.78
C GLY A 401 2.04 57.42 12.79
N SER A 402 2.85 56.68 12.06
CA SER A 402 2.71 55.23 11.93
C SER A 402 4.05 54.52 12.04
N VAL A 403 4.04 53.29 12.54
CA VAL A 403 5.20 52.40 12.52
C VAL A 403 4.79 50.98 12.17
N THR A 404 5.63 50.34 11.36
CA THR A 404 5.49 48.94 11.01
C THR A 404 6.56 48.12 11.72
N TYR A 405 6.17 46.99 12.29
CA TYR A 405 7.05 46.06 13.00
C TYR A 405 6.60 44.62 12.85
N LEU A 406 7.46 43.69 13.24
CA LEU A 406 7.14 42.27 13.26
C LEU A 406 6.53 41.87 14.60
N THR A 407 5.53 40.99 14.57
CA THR A 407 4.97 40.29 15.74
C THR A 407 5.16 38.78 15.61
N GLN A 408 5.19 38.09 16.75
CA GLN A 408 5.10 36.63 16.84
C GLN A 408 3.88 36.17 17.65
N ASP A 409 2.98 37.10 18.01
CA ASP A 409 1.78 36.75 18.75
C ASP A 409 0.86 35.86 17.90
N ASP A 410 0.04 35.06 18.56
CA ASP A 410 -1.11 34.42 17.92
C ASP A 410 -2.04 35.47 17.30
N TYR A 411 -2.82 35.08 16.29
CA TYR A 411 -3.76 36.01 15.66
C TYR A 411 -4.84 36.48 16.65
N PRO A 412 -5.27 37.75 16.60
CA PRO A 412 -6.28 38.31 17.51
C PRO A 412 -7.70 37.86 17.09
N THR A 413 -7.99 36.57 17.18
CA THR A 413 -9.27 35.97 16.75
C THR A 413 -10.44 36.24 17.70
N GLY A 414 -10.19 36.88 18.85
CA GLY A 414 -11.21 37.27 19.82
C GLY A 414 -11.69 38.73 19.68
N ASP A 415 -11.23 39.45 18.66
CA ASP A 415 -11.72 40.81 18.37
C ASP A 415 -13.10 40.73 17.68
N SER A 416 -13.97 41.71 17.96
CA SER A 416 -15.38 41.77 17.50
C SER A 416 -15.58 41.81 15.98
N PHE A 417 -14.50 41.82 15.21
CA PHE A 417 -14.53 41.69 13.76
C PHE A 417 -14.79 40.24 13.30
N PHE A 418 -14.63 39.26 14.21
CA PHE A 418 -14.72 37.83 13.91
C PHE A 418 -15.90 37.11 14.62
N ASP A 419 -16.84 37.86 15.20
CA ASP A 419 -18.10 37.32 15.76
C ASP A 419 -19.09 36.88 14.66
#